data_AF-A0A1X3IT51-F1
#
_entry.id   AF-A0A1X3IT51-F1
#
_cell.length_a   1.000
_cell.length_b   1.000
_cell.length_c   1.000
_cell.angle_alpha   90.00
_cell.angle_beta   90.00
_cell.angle_gamma   90.00
#
_symmetry.space_group_name_H-M   'P 1'
#
loop_
_entity.id
_entity.type
_entity.pdbx_description
1 polymer ?
#
loop_
_entity_poly.entity_id
_entity_poly.type
_entity_poly.pdbx_seq_one_letter_code
_entity_poly.pdbx_strand_id
1 'polypeptide(L)'
;MAQVRLVDVVHVSPGIKGRERLSLFRQISQWHCDFVVIDSRNFSVKAIIELDDRSHLRPERQRRDALFNIVVTQAGIPLHRPRSVKQAGEVAANILRSA
;
A
#
# COMPACT_ATOMS: atom_id res chain seq x y z
N MET A 1 -6.99 -16.52 0.09
CA MET A 1 -6.25 -15.58 0.95
C MET A 1 -7.05 -14.29 1.01
N ALA A 2 -7.25 -13.72 2.19
CA ALA A 2 -7.86 -12.39 2.29
C ALA A 2 -6.75 -11.36 1.99
N GLN A 3 -6.88 -10.61 0.89
CA GLN A 3 -6.00 -9.48 0.57
C GLN A 3 -6.75 -8.18 0.87
N VAL A 4 -6.04 -7.18 1.41
CA VAL A 4 -6.63 -5.86 1.69
C VAL A 4 -6.63 -5.07 0.39
N ARG A 5 -7.75 -4.49 -0.03
CA ARG A 5 -7.76 -3.65 -1.24
C ARG A 5 -7.13 -2.30 -0.89
N LEU A 6 -6.39 -1.71 -1.83
CA LEU A 6 -5.79 -0.40 -1.60
C LEU A 6 -6.85 0.67 -1.28
N VAL A 7 -8.05 0.55 -1.88
CA VAL A 7 -9.17 1.47 -1.63
C VAL A 7 -9.70 1.42 -0.19
N ASP A 8 -9.42 0.36 0.56
CA ASP A 8 -9.81 0.25 1.99
C ASP A 8 -8.82 1.02 2.89
N VAL A 9 -7.69 1.46 2.34
CA VAL A 9 -6.57 2.10 3.06
C VAL A 9 -6.35 3.53 2.56
N VAL A 10 -6.49 3.75 1.25
CA VAL A 10 -6.28 5.03 0.57
C VAL A 10 -7.57 5.49 -0.09
N HIS A 11 -7.88 6.78 0.07
CA HIS A 11 -9.09 7.38 -0.47
C HIS A 11 -8.76 8.43 -1.53
N VAL A 12 -9.60 8.49 -2.56
CA VAL A 12 -9.56 9.59 -3.54
C VAL A 12 -9.89 10.90 -2.82
N SER A 13 -9.07 11.93 -3.00
CA SER A 13 -9.24 13.24 -2.37
C SER A 13 -10.68 13.77 -2.56
N PRO A 14 -11.33 14.30 -1.51
CA PRO A 14 -12.70 14.82 -1.58
C PRO A 14 -12.89 15.96 -2.61
N GLY A 15 -11.80 16.64 -3.00
CA GLY A 15 -11.82 17.69 -4.01
C GLY A 15 -12.08 17.17 -5.43
N ILE A 16 -11.81 15.89 -5.70
CA ILE A 16 -12.02 15.25 -7.01
C ILE A 16 -13.45 14.69 -7.08
N LYS A 17 -14.19 15.04 -8.14
CA LYS A 17 -15.63 14.76 -8.25
C LYS A 17 -16.02 14.06 -9.55
N GLY A 18 -17.26 13.58 -9.60
CA GLY A 18 -17.89 13.05 -10.80
C GLY A 18 -17.17 11.84 -11.40
N ARG A 19 -17.05 11.83 -12.73
CA ARG A 19 -16.48 10.72 -13.49
C ARG A 19 -15.01 10.46 -13.14
N GLU A 20 -14.24 11.51 -12.85
CA GLU A 20 -12.82 11.39 -12.50
C GLU A 20 -12.65 10.64 -11.17
N ARG A 21 -13.41 11.03 -10.13
CA ARG A 21 -13.42 10.32 -8.84
C ARG A 21 -13.74 8.85 -9.03
N LEU A 22 -14.75 8.53 -9.84
CA LEU A 22 -15.15 7.15 -10.09
C LEU A 22 -14.07 6.36 -10.84
N SER A 23 -13.38 7.00 -11.80
CA SER A 23 -12.27 6.40 -12.53
C SER A 23 -11.11 6.05 -11.60
N LEU A 24 -10.67 7.00 -10.78
CA LEU A 24 -9.59 6.79 -9.80
C LEU A 24 -9.98 5.74 -8.76
N PHE A 25 -11.21 5.81 -8.23
CA PHE A 25 -11.74 4.82 -7.30
C PHE A 25 -11.69 3.41 -7.89
N ARG A 26 -12.16 3.24 -9.14
CA ARG A 26 -12.13 1.94 -9.84
C ARG A 26 -10.70 1.45 -10.08
N GLN A 27 -9.76 2.35 -10.30
CA GLN A 27 -8.36 1.99 -10.48
C GLN A 27 -7.77 1.41 -9.18
N ILE A 28 -7.88 2.14 -8.06
CA ILE A 28 -7.31 1.70 -6.78
C ILE A 28 -8.09 0.55 -6.12
N SER A 29 -9.38 0.35 -6.45
CA SER A 29 -10.18 -0.77 -5.91
C SER A 29 -9.78 -2.14 -6.45
N GLN A 30 -9.06 -2.17 -7.58
CA GLN A 30 -8.53 -3.39 -8.19
C GLN A 30 -7.14 -3.74 -7.66
N TRP A 31 -6.49 -2.81 -6.96
CA TRP A 31 -5.16 -3.02 -6.38
C TRP A 31 -5.29 -3.55 -4.96
N HIS A 32 -4.35 -4.41 -4.59
CA HIS A 32 -4.35 -5.08 -3.31
C HIS A 32 -3.00 -4.87 -2.64
N CYS A 33 -3.04 -4.75 -1.32
CA CYS A 33 -1.87 -4.81 -0.47
C CYS A 33 -1.71 -6.23 0.07
N ASP A 34 -0.48 -6.71 0.18
CA ASP A 34 -0.23 -8.02 0.81
C ASP A 34 -0.49 -7.98 2.32
N PHE A 35 0.08 -6.98 3.00
CA PHE A 35 -0.16 -6.75 4.42
C PHE A 35 -0.32 -5.28 4.75
N VAL A 36 -1.19 -4.99 5.70
CA VAL A 36 -1.39 -3.66 6.27
C VAL A 36 -1.22 -3.78 7.79
N VAL A 37 -0.35 -2.95 8.35
CA VAL A 37 -0.14 -2.87 9.79
C VAL A 37 -0.98 -1.71 10.33
N ILE A 38 -1.81 -2.00 11.32
CA ILE A 38 -2.65 -1.02 11.99
C ILE A 38 -2.27 -0.92 13.47
N ASP A 39 -2.52 0.25 14.06
CA ASP A 39 -2.53 0.39 15.52
C ASP A 39 -3.80 -0.26 16.07
N SER A 40 -3.65 -1.23 16.97
CA SER A 40 -4.77 -1.99 17.52
C SER A 40 -5.73 -1.17 18.39
N ARG A 41 -5.32 0.02 18.86
CA ARG A 41 -6.12 0.86 19.75
C ARG A 41 -7.10 1.75 18.97
N ASN A 42 -6.68 2.24 17.81
CA ASN A 42 -7.45 3.22 17.03
C ASN A 42 -7.62 2.85 15.54
N PHE A 43 -7.12 1.69 15.12
CA PHE A 43 -7.19 1.18 13.75
C PHE A 43 -6.53 2.10 12.70
N SER A 44 -5.67 3.03 13.12
CA SER A 44 -4.89 3.86 12.19
C SER A 44 -3.87 3.00 11.43
N VAL A 45 -3.71 3.29 10.15
CA VAL A 45 -2.74 2.59 9.28
C VAL A 45 -1.34 3.10 9.62
N LYS A 46 -0.47 2.19 10.05
CA LYS A 46 0.94 2.49 10.39
C LYS A 46 1.89 2.20 9.23
N ALA A 47 1.63 1.15 8.44
CA ALA A 47 2.45 0.80 7.28
C ALA A 47 1.74 -0.17 6.33
N ILE A 48 2.22 -0.23 5.09
CA ILE A 48 1.94 -1.30 4.12
C ILE A 48 3.22 -2.11 3.91
N ILE A 49 3.09 -3.43 3.83
CA ILE A 49 4.20 -4.34 3.52
C ILE A 49 3.82 -5.15 2.26
N GLU A 50 4.66 -5.05 1.24
CA GLU A 50 4.54 -5.79 -0.03
C GLU A 50 5.63 -6.87 -0.12
N LEU A 51 5.28 -8.03 -0.66
CA LEU A 51 6.22 -9.13 -0.89
C LEU A 51 6.65 -9.15 -2.37
N ASP A 52 7.92 -8.81 -2.64
CA ASP A 52 8.47 -8.88 -3.99
C ASP A 52 8.68 -10.35 -4.42
N ASP A 53 7.97 -10.82 -5.44
CA ASP A 53 8.29 -12.05 -6.17
C ASP A 53 8.95 -11.77 -7.54
N ARG A 54 9.43 -12.82 -8.22
CA ARG A 54 10.05 -12.68 -9.56
C ARG A 54 9.06 -12.24 -10.65
N SER A 55 7.75 -12.28 -10.39
CA SER A 55 6.71 -11.94 -11.37
C SER A 55 6.62 -10.43 -11.65
N HIS A 56 7.25 -9.59 -10.81
CA HIS A 56 7.30 -8.13 -10.96
C HIS A 56 8.18 -7.63 -12.10
N LEU A 57 8.94 -8.50 -12.78
CA LEU A 57 9.82 -8.09 -13.89
C LEU A 57 9.08 -7.74 -15.20
N ARG A 58 7.77 -8.00 -15.29
CA ARG A 58 6.97 -7.65 -16.47
C ARG A 58 6.80 -6.12 -16.57
N PRO A 59 6.96 -5.49 -17.75
CA PRO A 59 6.87 -4.03 -17.90
C PRO A 59 5.55 -3.42 -17.38
N GLU A 60 4.43 -4.13 -17.58
CA GLU A 60 3.12 -3.71 -17.10
C GLU A 60 3.05 -3.66 -15.57
N ARG A 61 3.70 -4.62 -14.89
CA ARG A 61 3.79 -4.67 -13.43
C ARG A 61 4.66 -3.54 -12.90
N GLN A 62 5.78 -3.23 -13.56
CA GLN A 62 6.63 -2.10 -13.18
C GLN A 62 5.88 -0.77 -13.24
N ARG A 63 5.11 -0.53 -14.31
CA ARG A 63 4.32 0.71 -14.43
C ARG A 63 3.26 0.81 -13.33
N ARG A 64 2.55 -0.28 -13.07
CA ARG A 64 1.57 -0.35 -11.99
C ARG A 64 2.23 -0.12 -10.63
N ASP A 65 3.35 -0.77 -10.35
CA ASP A 65 4.05 -0.66 -9.07
C ASP A 65 4.60 0.75 -8.84
N ALA A 66 5.07 1.41 -9.90
CA ALA A 66 5.45 2.83 -9.83
C ALA A 66 4.26 3.72 -9.44
N LEU A 67 3.09 3.51 -10.05
CA LEU A 67 1.87 4.25 -9.69
C LEU A 67 1.40 3.92 -8.28
N PHE A 68 1.43 2.65 -7.88
CA PHE A 68 1.10 2.22 -6.52
C PHE A 68 1.98 2.93 -5.50
N ASN A 69 3.30 2.98 -5.72
CA ASN A 69 4.25 3.68 -4.85
C ASN A 69 3.92 5.15 -4.72
N ILE A 70 3.63 5.83 -5.84
CA ILE A 70 3.26 7.26 -5.83
C ILE A 70 1.99 7.45 -5.00
N VAL A 71 0.95 6.65 -5.22
CA VAL A 71 -0.34 6.76 -4.51
C VAL A 71 -0.18 6.56 -3.01
N VAL A 72 0.54 5.51 -2.60
CA VAL A 72 0.79 5.20 -1.17
C VAL A 72 1.63 6.30 -0.51
N THR A 73 2.65 6.80 -1.23
CA THR A 73 3.50 7.90 -0.73
C THR A 73 2.69 9.19 -0.57
N GLN A 74 1.82 9.51 -1.54
CA GLN A 74 0.93 10.67 -1.46
C GLN A 74 -0.11 10.55 -0.32
N ALA A 75 -0.52 9.33 0.02
CA ALA A 75 -1.36 9.07 1.17
C ALA A 75 -0.62 9.21 2.51
N GLY A 76 0.70 9.42 2.49
CA GLY A 76 1.53 9.56 3.70
C GLY A 76 1.77 8.24 4.43
N ILE A 77 1.58 7.10 3.76
CA ILE A 77 1.68 5.78 4.39
C ILE A 77 3.07 5.18 4.10
N PRO A 78 3.83 4.77 5.14
CA PRO A 78 5.08 4.05 4.96
C PRO A 78 4.88 2.74 4.20
N LEU A 79 5.70 2.52 3.16
CA LEU A 79 5.66 1.32 2.32
C LEU A 79 6.99 0.56 2.41
N HIS A 80 6.93 -0.72 2.77
CA HIS A 80 8.11 -1.57 2.95
C HIS A 80 8.07 -2.81 2.05
N ARG A 81 9.25 -3.23 1.56
CA ARG A 81 9.47 -4.43 0.74
C ARG A 81 10.66 -5.22 1.26
N PRO A 82 10.54 -5.90 2.41
CA PRO A 82 11.63 -6.71 2.93
C PRO A 82 11.88 -7.91 2.00
N ARG A 83 13.15 -8.14 1.65
CA ARG A 83 13.57 -9.27 0.80
C ARG A 83 14.28 -10.38 1.58
N SER A 84 14.34 -10.25 2.90
CA SER A 84 14.89 -11.25 3.81
C SER A 84 14.22 -11.16 5.19
N VAL A 85 14.32 -12.25 5.96
CA VAL A 85 13.83 -12.29 7.35
C VAL A 85 14.49 -11.20 8.21
N LYS A 86 15.79 -10.95 8.00
CA LYS A 86 16.52 -9.89 8.69
C LYS A 86 15.91 -8.51 8.41
N GLN A 87 15.68 -8.18 7.13
CA GLN A 87 15.05 -6.91 6.74
C GLN A 87 13.62 -6.81 7.26
N ALA A 88 12.86 -7.91 7.30
CA ALA A 88 11.52 -7.92 7.89
C ALA A 88 11.57 -7.56 9.39
N GLY A 89 12.57 -8.07 10.12
CA GLY A 89 12.82 -7.69 11.52
C GLY A 89 13.17 -6.21 11.70
N GLU A 90 13.99 -5.64 10.81
CA GLU A 90 14.32 -4.21 10.80
C GLU A 90 13.09 -3.34 10.54
N VAL A 91 12.25 -3.72 9.57
CA VAL A 91 10.97 -3.06 9.26
C VAL A 91 10.04 -3.12 10.47
N ALA A 92 9.88 -4.30 11.10
CA ALA A 92 9.04 -4.44 12.29
C ALA A 92 9.52 -3.52 13.43
N ALA A 93 10.83 -3.48 13.69
CA ALA A 93 11.41 -2.61 14.70
C ALA A 93 11.17 -1.11 14.39
N ASN A 94 11.24 -0.70 13.12
CA ASN A 94 10.92 0.67 12.70
C ASN A 94 9.45 1.02 12.94
N ILE A 95 8.52 0.12 12.57
CA ILE A 95 7.09 0.34 12.75
C ILE A 95 6.75 0.48 14.24
N LEU A 96 7.31 -0.36 15.10
CA LEU A 96 7.08 -0.33 16.55
C LEU A 96 7.64 0.92 17.23
N ARG A 97 8.73 1.52 16.70
CA ARG A 97 9.28 2.78 17.23
C ARG A 97 8.45 4.01 16.88
N SER A 98 7.68 3.94 15.80
CA SER A 98 6.80 5.02 15.32
C SER A 98 5.34 4.85 15.79
N ALA A 99 5.08 3.85 16.65
CA ALA A 99 3.75 3.47 17.13
C ALA A 99 3.32 4.31 18.33
#